data_AF-A0A2U1CDD1-F1
#
_entry.id   AF-A0A2U1CDD1-F1
#
_cell.length_a   1.000
_cell.length_b   1.000
_cell.length_c   1.000
_cell.angle_alpha   90.00
_cell.angle_beta   90.00
_cell.angle_gamma   90.00
#
_symmetry.space_group_name_H-M   'P 1'
#
loop_
_entity.id
_entity.type
_entity.pdbx_description
1 polymer ?
#
loop_
_entity_poly.entity_id
_entity_poly.type
_entity_poly.pdbx_seq_one_letter_code
_entity_poly.pdbx_strand_id
1 'polypeptide(L)'
;MLLLGLLLGACGGAGEPVDAPTPEQIARAICDSQGEALSLTSLEAAERGDYLAEHYDLEGVWEDAAVYTASGADVREIAVVLMEEEDDANGLKARMEDYLIERQGDFFGYFPDQAKLLDEGRALVKGRYAALIVCEDMPAAEAAFYGCLEGGGAAPASGPPAENDGDAGFKPPNETDMTLYDTEAIRRAWESGDAAGLSERDADILARCREVLDECVSDGMSDFQKELAIHDWLVEWGEYDQTVYDDPDHAGREGNRDPYGMLVGGYGICLGYATTFQLLMDLAGVECITVVGASFQSTSDHAWNMVRLDGEWYCVDPTWDDPSGGAAWASPSAVARRTHRYFNVTSRAMRESDHQWDETSVPEATAEAYRWDGVSKLPGT
;
A
#
# COMPACT_ATOMS: atom_id res chain seq x y z
N MET A 1 35.47 -70.16 38.29
CA MET A 1 35.17 -69.23 39.39
C MET A 1 34.94 -67.86 38.78
N LEU A 2 33.83 -67.22 39.16
CA LEU A 2 33.48 -65.83 38.89
C LEU A 2 34.57 -64.84 39.35
N LEU A 3 34.61 -63.66 38.71
CA LEU A 3 34.54 -62.29 39.25
C LEU A 3 35.08 -61.35 38.15
N LEU A 4 34.27 -60.65 37.35
CA LEU A 4 33.51 -59.41 37.62
C LEU A 4 34.35 -58.27 38.25
N GLY A 5 34.68 -57.25 37.44
CA GLY A 5 35.35 -56.01 37.85
C GLY A 5 35.14 -54.91 36.80
N LEU A 6 34.39 -53.87 37.21
CA LEU A 6 33.77 -52.76 36.48
C LEU A 6 34.59 -52.05 35.37
N LEU A 7 33.92 -51.78 34.24
CA LEU A 7 34.21 -50.70 33.29
C LEU A 7 33.39 -49.46 33.68
N LEU A 8 34.05 -48.34 33.98
CA LEU A 8 33.43 -47.02 34.01
C LEU A 8 33.55 -46.41 32.62
N GLY A 9 32.49 -46.52 31.82
CA GLY A 9 32.30 -45.72 30.62
C GLY A 9 31.77 -44.35 31.01
N ALA A 10 32.51 -43.30 30.70
CA ALA A 10 32.01 -41.94 30.75
C ALA A 10 31.00 -41.76 29.60
N CYS A 11 29.72 -41.65 29.94
CA CYS A 11 28.67 -41.27 28.99
C CYS A 11 28.78 -39.77 28.70
N GLY A 12 29.45 -39.41 27.60
CA GLY A 12 29.16 -38.15 26.91
C GLY A 12 27.86 -38.36 26.14
N GLY A 13 26.76 -37.80 26.64
CA GLY A 13 25.53 -37.71 25.87
C GLY A 13 25.76 -36.73 24.72
N ALA A 14 25.98 -37.25 23.52
CA ALA A 14 25.72 -36.48 22.32
C ALA A 14 24.19 -36.32 22.24
N GLY A 15 23.69 -35.11 22.49
CA GLY A 15 22.30 -34.79 22.15
C GLY A 15 22.09 -35.05 20.67
N GLU A 16 20.94 -35.62 20.31
CA GLU A 16 20.51 -35.73 18.93
C GLU A 16 20.50 -34.33 18.28
N PRO A 17 20.87 -34.18 17.00
CA PRO A 17 20.72 -32.92 16.31
C PRO A 17 19.23 -32.54 16.35
N VAL A 18 18.94 -31.39 16.92
CA VAL A 18 17.59 -30.84 16.91
C VAL A 18 17.36 -30.32 15.50
N ASP A 19 16.36 -30.86 14.79
CA ASP A 19 16.01 -30.40 13.45
C ASP A 19 15.72 -28.89 13.48
N ALA A 20 16.18 -28.17 12.46
CA ALA A 20 15.93 -26.74 12.34
C ALA A 20 14.41 -26.47 12.29
N PRO A 21 13.90 -25.42 12.97
CA PRO A 21 12.48 -25.16 13.01
C PRO A 21 11.94 -24.80 11.62
N THR A 22 10.73 -25.25 11.29
CA THR A 22 10.08 -24.84 10.05
C THR A 22 9.59 -23.39 10.14
N PRO A 23 9.44 -22.67 9.01
CA PRO A 23 8.80 -21.36 8.99
C PRO A 23 7.46 -21.32 9.71
N GLU A 24 6.64 -22.37 9.54
CA GLU A 24 5.36 -22.55 10.22
C GLU A 24 5.51 -22.53 11.76
N GLN A 25 6.51 -23.22 12.30
CA GLN A 25 6.76 -23.25 13.74
C GLN A 25 7.18 -21.88 14.28
N ILE A 26 7.99 -21.16 13.50
CA ILE A 26 8.46 -19.82 13.87
C ILE A 26 7.31 -18.82 13.80
N ALA A 27 6.55 -18.80 12.69
CA ALA A 27 5.41 -17.91 12.50
C ALA A 27 4.37 -18.09 13.61
N ARG A 28 4.07 -19.35 13.96
CA ARG A 28 3.14 -19.65 15.04
C ARG A 28 3.64 -19.24 16.42
N ALA A 29 4.93 -19.42 16.70
CA ALA A 29 5.52 -18.93 17.95
C ALA A 29 5.45 -17.40 18.06
N ILE A 30 5.61 -16.70 16.93
CA ILE A 30 5.39 -15.25 16.86
C ILE A 30 3.91 -14.95 17.13
N CYS A 31 2.95 -15.63 16.49
CA CYS A 31 1.53 -15.45 16.76
C CYS A 31 1.20 -15.66 18.25
N ASP A 32 1.67 -16.77 18.84
CA ASP A 32 1.40 -17.12 20.23
C ASP A 32 1.98 -16.09 21.22
N SER A 33 3.04 -15.37 20.82
CA SER A 33 3.63 -14.29 21.64
C SER A 33 2.70 -13.08 21.83
N GLN A 34 1.68 -12.93 20.98
CA GLN A 34 0.76 -11.79 20.98
C GLN A 34 -0.53 -12.06 21.80
N GLY A 35 -0.71 -13.26 22.36
CA GLY A 35 -1.90 -13.66 23.12
C GLY A 35 -3.12 -14.00 22.25
N GLU A 36 -4.31 -14.15 22.86
CA GLU A 36 -5.55 -14.58 22.17
C GLU A 36 -6.15 -13.54 21.18
N ALA A 37 -5.46 -12.42 20.91
CA ALA A 37 -5.99 -11.28 20.17
C ALA A 37 -5.64 -11.24 18.67
N LEU A 38 -4.81 -12.17 18.17
CA LEU A 38 -4.50 -12.27 16.75
C LEU A 38 -5.55 -13.10 16.01
N SER A 39 -6.37 -12.43 15.20
CA SER A 39 -7.21 -13.06 14.20
C SER A 39 -6.48 -13.06 12.85
N LEU A 40 -5.36 -13.78 12.77
CA LEU A 40 -4.64 -13.98 11.51
C LEU A 40 -5.04 -15.30 10.85
N THR A 41 -5.20 -15.25 9.54
CA THR A 41 -5.47 -16.43 8.71
C THR A 41 -4.19 -16.87 8.03
N SER A 42 -3.87 -18.16 8.13
CA SER A 42 -2.75 -18.74 7.37
C SER A 42 -3.13 -18.83 5.91
N LEU A 43 -2.23 -18.39 5.02
CA LEU A 43 -2.40 -18.58 3.58
C LEU A 43 -2.13 -20.03 3.18
N GLU A 44 -2.95 -20.57 2.28
CA GLU A 44 -2.75 -21.89 1.73
C GLU A 44 -1.55 -21.92 0.77
N ALA A 45 -1.03 -23.11 0.46
CA ALA A 45 0.21 -23.24 -0.32
C ALA A 45 0.17 -22.58 -1.71
N ALA A 46 -1.00 -22.58 -2.37
CA ALA A 46 -1.16 -21.95 -3.67
C ALA A 46 -1.10 -20.42 -3.59
N GLU A 47 -1.81 -19.83 -2.63
CA GLU A 47 -1.89 -18.37 -2.42
C GLU A 47 -0.57 -17.81 -1.88
N ARG A 48 0.11 -18.56 -1.02
CA ARG A 48 1.39 -18.15 -0.42
C ARG A 48 2.47 -17.88 -1.47
N GLY A 49 2.55 -18.67 -2.53
CA GLY A 49 3.54 -18.44 -3.60
C GLY A 49 3.30 -17.13 -4.34
N ASP A 50 2.03 -16.90 -4.72
CA ASP A 50 1.61 -15.68 -5.41
C ASP A 50 1.81 -14.45 -4.51
N TYR A 51 1.45 -14.57 -3.23
CA TYR A 51 1.63 -13.52 -2.22
C TYR A 51 3.09 -13.09 -2.07
N LEU A 52 4.02 -14.05 -1.97
CA LEU A 52 5.45 -13.75 -1.84
C LEU A 52 6.01 -13.06 -3.08
N ALA A 53 5.57 -13.47 -4.28
CA ALA A 53 5.98 -12.84 -5.53
C ALA A 53 5.44 -11.40 -5.61
N GLU A 54 4.16 -11.21 -5.29
CA GLU A 54 3.47 -9.93 -5.42
C GLU A 54 3.93 -8.89 -4.40
N HIS A 55 4.01 -9.28 -3.12
CA HIS A 55 4.23 -8.33 -2.04
C HIS A 55 5.70 -8.18 -1.64
N TYR A 56 6.52 -9.22 -1.83
CA TYR A 56 7.94 -9.17 -1.46
C TYR A 56 8.89 -9.26 -2.65
N ASP A 57 8.37 -9.14 -3.88
CA ASP A 57 9.12 -9.28 -5.13
C ASP A 57 9.97 -10.57 -5.13
N LEU A 58 9.42 -11.66 -4.58
CA LEU A 58 10.11 -12.93 -4.37
C LEU A 58 9.67 -13.99 -5.39
N GLU A 59 10.07 -13.79 -6.64
CA GLU A 59 10.00 -14.81 -7.69
C GLU A 59 11.28 -15.68 -7.65
N GLY A 60 11.22 -16.91 -7.12
CA GLY A 60 12.41 -17.77 -7.15
C GLY A 60 12.51 -18.85 -6.08
N VAL A 61 13.76 -19.12 -5.68
CA VAL A 61 14.12 -20.31 -4.91
C VAL A 61 14.13 -20.00 -3.41
N TRP A 62 13.11 -20.51 -2.73
CA TRP A 62 12.97 -20.57 -1.28
C TRP A 62 12.56 -22.01 -0.92
N GLU A 63 12.94 -22.46 0.26
CA GLU A 63 12.72 -23.87 0.67
C GLU A 63 11.34 -24.07 1.27
N ASP A 64 10.90 -23.15 2.13
CA ASP A 64 9.60 -23.18 2.78
C ASP A 64 9.21 -21.76 3.25
N ALA A 65 7.92 -21.54 3.53
CA ALA A 65 7.42 -20.27 4.04
C ALA A 65 6.15 -20.45 4.88
N ALA A 66 5.82 -19.49 5.72
CA ALA A 66 4.52 -19.40 6.39
C ALA A 66 4.09 -17.95 6.37
N VAL A 67 2.84 -17.68 5.97
CA VAL A 67 2.31 -16.32 5.86
C VAL A 67 0.94 -16.29 6.52
N TYR A 68 0.79 -15.36 7.45
CA TYR A 68 -0.40 -15.13 8.26
C TYR A 68 -0.83 -13.69 8.08
N THR A 69 -2.03 -13.45 7.57
CA THR A 69 -2.54 -12.10 7.32
C THR A 69 -3.85 -11.86 8.04
N ALA A 70 -4.07 -10.63 8.50
CA ALA A 70 -5.40 -10.16 8.85
C ALA A 70 -6.17 -9.76 7.57
N SER A 71 -7.44 -9.37 7.74
CA SER A 71 -8.35 -9.01 6.65
C SER A 71 -8.89 -7.59 6.83
N GLY A 72 -9.28 -6.94 5.73
CA GLY A 72 -9.81 -5.58 5.75
C GLY A 72 -8.73 -4.57 6.11
N ALA A 73 -9.07 -3.58 6.93
CA ALA A 73 -8.14 -2.54 7.34
C ALA A 73 -7.11 -2.97 8.42
N ASP A 74 -7.13 -4.24 8.86
CA ASP A 74 -6.17 -4.75 9.84
C ASP A 74 -4.84 -5.11 9.14
N VAL A 75 -3.78 -4.40 9.47
CA VAL A 75 -2.46 -4.54 8.82
C VAL A 75 -1.59 -5.63 9.43
N ARG A 76 -2.07 -6.30 10.48
CA ARG A 76 -1.27 -7.31 11.17
C ARG A 76 -0.94 -8.46 10.22
N GLU A 77 0.33 -8.82 10.23
CA GLU A 77 0.90 -9.78 9.30
C GLU A 77 2.13 -10.43 9.92
N ILE A 78 2.26 -11.75 9.74
CA ILE A 78 3.46 -12.50 10.09
C ILE A 78 3.82 -13.38 8.91
N ALA A 79 4.94 -13.08 8.26
CA ALA A 79 5.54 -13.92 7.25
C ALA A 79 6.91 -14.41 7.71
N VAL A 80 7.20 -15.68 7.52
CA VAL A 80 8.52 -16.28 7.74
C VAL A 80 8.88 -17.06 6.49
N VAL A 81 10.06 -16.83 5.94
CA VAL A 81 10.56 -17.48 4.71
C VAL A 81 11.91 -18.09 5.01
N LEU A 82 12.08 -19.36 4.66
CA LEU A 82 13.35 -20.07 4.68
C LEU A 82 13.95 -20.06 3.27
N MET A 83 15.06 -19.36 3.11
CA MET A 83 15.79 -19.25 1.85
C MET A 83 16.77 -20.42 1.64
N GLU A 84 17.20 -20.66 0.40
CA GLU A 84 18.26 -21.62 0.11
C GLU A 84 19.61 -21.18 0.69
N GLU A 85 19.92 -19.88 0.60
CA GLU A 85 21.19 -19.27 1.03
C GLU A 85 20.95 -18.07 1.99
N GLU A 86 21.94 -17.78 2.84
CA GLU A 86 21.85 -16.69 3.84
C GLU A 86 21.90 -15.29 3.20
N ASP A 87 22.65 -15.11 2.11
CA ASP A 87 22.71 -13.83 1.40
C ASP A 87 21.34 -13.46 0.79
N ASP A 88 20.57 -14.45 0.34
CA ASP A 88 19.23 -14.24 -0.21
C ASP A 88 18.23 -13.80 0.87
N ALA A 89 18.38 -14.29 2.10
CA ALA A 89 17.55 -13.86 3.24
C ALA A 89 17.79 -12.37 3.58
N ASN A 90 19.04 -11.91 3.50
CA ASN A 90 19.36 -10.49 3.67
C ASN A 90 18.77 -9.63 2.53
N GLY A 91 18.80 -10.12 1.29
CA GLY A 91 18.14 -9.47 0.16
C GLY A 91 16.62 -9.41 0.30
N LEU A 92 16.00 -10.46 0.84
CA LEU A 92 14.57 -10.49 1.14
C LEU A 92 14.19 -9.51 2.27
N LYS A 93 15.03 -9.36 3.29
CA LYS A 93 14.82 -8.36 4.36
C LYS A 93 14.63 -6.95 3.81
N ALA A 94 15.49 -6.53 2.88
CA ALA A 94 15.39 -5.21 2.29
C ALA A 94 14.06 -5.02 1.54
N ARG A 95 13.63 -6.02 0.76
CA ARG A 95 12.33 -6.01 0.07
C ARG A 95 11.14 -5.99 1.03
N MET A 96 11.23 -6.73 2.13
CA MET A 96 10.22 -6.69 3.21
C MET A 96 10.18 -5.33 3.93
N GLU A 97 11.32 -4.66 4.12
CA GLU A 97 11.35 -3.30 4.67
C GLU A 97 10.76 -2.27 3.69
N ASP A 98 11.07 -2.39 2.40
CA ASP A 98 10.46 -1.57 1.35
C ASP A 98 8.93 -1.77 1.34
N TYR A 99 8.47 -3.02 1.40
CA TYR A 99 7.04 -3.35 1.49
C TYR A 99 6.35 -2.74 2.72
N LEU A 100 6.98 -2.73 3.91
CA LEU A 100 6.40 -2.10 5.11
C LEU A 100 6.17 -0.60 4.89
N ILE A 101 7.12 0.08 4.26
CA ILE A 101 7.03 1.52 3.96
C ILE A 101 5.96 1.78 2.90
N GLU A 102 5.92 0.97 1.85
CA GLU A 102 4.94 1.05 0.78
C GLU A 102 3.52 0.84 1.33
N ARG A 103 3.31 -0.25 2.07
CA ARG A 103 2.04 -0.57 2.70
C ARG A 103 1.63 0.49 3.72
N GLN A 104 2.56 1.07 4.47
CA GLN A 104 2.25 2.19 5.37
C GLN A 104 1.62 3.38 4.62
N GLY A 105 2.07 3.64 3.38
CA GLY A 105 1.49 4.68 2.52
C GLY A 105 0.01 4.46 2.25
N ASP A 106 -0.39 3.21 1.93
CA ASP A 106 -1.79 2.87 1.61
C ASP A 106 -2.76 3.19 2.76
N PHE A 107 -2.30 3.06 4.01
CA PHE A 107 -3.12 3.30 5.20
C PHE A 107 -2.99 4.74 5.73
N PHE A 108 -2.03 5.50 5.22
CA PHE A 108 -1.78 6.84 5.69
C PHE A 108 -2.93 7.76 5.28
N GLY A 109 -3.48 8.46 6.27
CA GLY A 109 -4.69 9.26 6.04
C GLY A 109 -5.96 8.45 5.86
N TYR A 110 -6.03 7.17 6.24
CA TYR A 110 -7.29 6.39 6.34
C TYR A 110 -7.42 5.75 7.72
N PHE A 111 -6.35 5.06 8.13
CA PHE A 111 -6.26 4.37 9.41
C PHE A 111 -4.93 4.71 10.09
N PRO A 112 -4.82 5.89 10.75
CA PRO A 112 -3.56 6.35 11.35
C PRO A 112 -2.94 5.35 12.35
N ASP A 113 -3.77 4.65 13.12
CA ASP A 113 -3.31 3.61 14.05
C ASP A 113 -2.70 2.40 13.32
N GLN A 114 -3.23 2.05 12.15
CA GLN A 114 -2.70 0.96 11.31
C GLN A 114 -1.42 1.39 10.60
N ALA A 115 -1.37 2.62 10.06
CA ALA A 115 -0.14 3.19 9.50
C ALA A 115 1.00 3.27 10.53
N LYS A 116 0.67 3.54 11.80
CA LYS A 116 1.62 3.48 12.91
C LYS A 116 2.07 2.04 13.22
N LEU A 117 1.15 1.07 13.18
CA LEU A 117 1.49 -0.33 13.37
C LEU A 117 2.47 -0.83 12.28
N LEU A 118 2.32 -0.36 11.04
CA LEU A 118 3.26 -0.62 9.94
C LEU A 118 4.62 0.07 10.16
N ASP A 119 4.67 1.29 10.71
CA ASP A 119 5.93 1.98 11.11
C ASP A 119 6.74 1.18 12.14
N GLU A 120 6.02 0.54 13.06
CA GLU A 120 6.59 -0.27 14.13
C GLU A 120 6.95 -1.68 13.66
N GLY A 121 6.38 -2.13 12.54
CA GLY A 121 6.68 -3.39 11.88
C GLY A 121 8.16 -3.54 11.52
N ARG A 122 8.63 -4.79 11.46
CA ARG A 122 10.05 -5.10 11.24
C ARG A 122 10.24 -6.26 10.29
N ALA A 123 11.26 -6.15 9.44
CA ALA A 123 11.88 -7.31 8.81
C ALA A 123 13.09 -7.78 9.63
N LEU A 124 13.17 -9.07 9.93
CA LEU A 124 14.24 -9.69 10.71
C LEU A 124 14.93 -10.77 9.88
N VAL A 125 16.23 -10.99 10.12
CA VAL A 125 17.00 -12.09 9.50
C VAL A 125 17.87 -12.78 10.52
N LYS A 126 17.93 -14.12 10.41
CA LYS A 126 18.89 -14.96 11.14
C LYS A 126 19.25 -16.18 10.31
N GLY A 127 20.49 -16.23 9.83
CA GLY A 127 20.90 -17.25 8.87
C GLY A 127 20.04 -17.18 7.63
N ARG A 128 19.45 -18.31 7.23
CA ARG A 128 18.59 -18.39 6.03
C ARG A 128 17.13 -17.98 6.24
N TYR A 129 16.74 -17.63 7.46
CA TYR A 129 15.38 -17.22 7.76
C TYR A 129 15.25 -15.70 7.65
N ALA A 130 14.27 -15.25 6.88
CA ALA A 130 13.78 -13.87 6.87
C ALA A 130 12.35 -13.87 7.40
N ALA A 131 11.98 -12.85 8.18
CA ALA A 131 10.62 -12.68 8.67
C ALA A 131 10.16 -11.24 8.52
N LEU A 132 8.93 -11.03 8.08
CA LEU A 132 8.21 -9.77 8.19
C LEU A 132 7.17 -9.90 9.30
N ILE A 133 7.17 -8.94 10.23
CA ILE A 133 6.31 -8.97 11.41
C ILE A 133 5.67 -7.60 11.58
N VAL A 134 4.34 -7.58 11.57
CA VAL A 134 3.48 -6.44 11.90
C VAL A 134 2.52 -6.89 12.99
N CYS A 135 2.77 -6.46 14.22
CA CYS A 135 2.00 -6.89 15.39
C CYS A 135 2.06 -5.84 16.52
N GLU A 136 1.21 -5.98 17.53
CA GLU A 136 1.09 -5.02 18.64
C GLU A 136 2.29 -5.05 19.59
N ASP A 137 2.86 -6.23 19.88
CA ASP A 137 4.02 -6.41 20.77
C ASP A 137 5.23 -6.92 19.98
N MET A 138 5.84 -6.01 19.22
CA MET A 138 7.03 -6.29 18.41
C MET A 138 8.21 -6.85 19.24
N PRO A 139 8.52 -6.37 20.46
CA PRO A 139 9.55 -6.98 21.31
C PRO A 139 9.29 -8.46 21.65
N ALA A 140 8.03 -8.83 21.96
CA ALA A 140 7.67 -10.22 22.21
C ALA A 140 7.80 -11.10 20.96
N ALA A 141 7.39 -10.57 19.80
CA ALA A 141 7.53 -11.23 18.51
C ALA A 141 8.99 -11.47 18.12
N GLU A 142 9.85 -10.45 18.27
CA GLU A 142 11.29 -10.56 18.00
C GLU A 142 11.96 -11.60 18.91
N ALA A 143 11.60 -11.62 20.20
CA ALA A 143 12.09 -12.63 21.13
C ALA A 143 11.64 -14.05 20.76
N ALA A 144 10.40 -14.22 20.26
CA ALA A 144 9.90 -15.50 19.79
C ALA A 144 10.64 -15.98 18.53
N PHE A 145 10.84 -15.08 17.55
CA PHE A 145 11.58 -15.37 16.31
C PHE A 145 13.00 -15.89 16.60
N TYR A 146 13.80 -15.14 17.36
CA TYR A 146 15.16 -15.56 17.69
C TYR A 146 15.17 -16.76 18.66
N GLY A 147 14.22 -16.84 19.58
CA GLY A 147 14.08 -17.94 20.53
C GLY A 147 13.89 -19.30 19.85
N CYS A 148 13.05 -19.37 18.82
CA CYS A 148 12.85 -20.59 18.01
C CYS A 148 14.14 -21.03 17.30
N LEU A 149 14.93 -20.08 16.81
CA LEU A 149 16.16 -20.34 16.08
C LEU A 149 17.35 -20.69 17.00
N GLU A 150 17.28 -20.32 18.28
CA GLU A 150 18.35 -20.56 19.27
C GLU A 150 18.04 -21.74 20.22
N GLY A 151 16.79 -22.22 20.28
CA GLY A 151 16.39 -23.36 21.10
C GLY A 151 15.25 -24.16 20.47
N GLY A 152 15.58 -25.31 19.88
CA GLY A 152 14.56 -26.18 19.29
C GLY A 152 13.63 -26.79 20.34
N GLY A 153 12.33 -26.55 20.17
CA GLY A 153 11.25 -27.06 21.02
C GLY A 153 9.98 -27.31 20.19
N ALA A 154 9.27 -28.39 20.49
CA ALA A 154 8.18 -28.96 19.70
C ALA A 154 6.79 -28.97 20.39
N ALA A 155 5.73 -28.98 19.55
CA ALA A 155 4.33 -29.48 19.68
C ALA A 155 3.24 -28.60 20.38
N PRO A 156 1.90 -28.73 20.10
CA PRO A 156 1.15 -29.60 19.15
C PRO A 156 0.12 -28.88 18.19
N ALA A 157 -0.74 -29.68 17.54
CA ALA A 157 -1.47 -29.47 16.27
C ALA A 157 -2.70 -28.53 16.23
N SER A 158 -3.06 -28.23 14.97
CA SER A 158 -3.97 -27.26 14.35
C SER A 158 -5.49 -27.47 14.47
N GLY A 159 -6.24 -26.38 14.25
CA GLY A 159 -7.60 -26.36 13.72
C GLY A 159 -7.72 -25.26 12.65
N PRO A 160 -8.56 -25.40 11.59
CA PRO A 160 -8.55 -24.48 10.45
C PRO A 160 -9.44 -23.25 10.69
N PRO A 161 -9.08 -22.05 10.20
CA PRO A 161 -10.02 -20.93 10.08
C PRO A 161 -10.85 -21.04 8.79
N ALA A 162 -11.96 -20.31 8.78
CA ALA A 162 -13.03 -20.39 7.79
C ALA A 162 -12.73 -19.63 6.48
N GLU A 163 -13.21 -20.21 5.37
CA GLU A 163 -13.28 -19.60 4.05
C GLU A 163 -14.15 -18.32 4.10
N ASN A 164 -13.69 -17.25 3.44
CA ASN A 164 -14.52 -16.08 3.16
C ASN A 164 -15.12 -16.23 1.75
N ASP A 165 -16.44 -16.16 1.68
CA ASP A 165 -17.26 -16.49 0.54
C ASP A 165 -17.64 -15.26 -0.29
N GLY A 166 -17.20 -15.27 -1.55
CA GLY A 166 -18.01 -14.91 -2.72
C GLY A 166 -18.60 -13.51 -2.84
N ASP A 167 -18.02 -12.74 -3.77
CA ASP A 167 -18.69 -11.80 -4.70
C ASP A 167 -20.15 -11.42 -4.33
N ALA A 168 -20.25 -10.52 -3.35
CA ALA A 168 -21.40 -9.65 -3.23
C ALA A 168 -20.99 -8.33 -3.87
N GLY A 169 -21.49 -8.03 -5.08
CA GLY A 169 -21.14 -6.83 -5.84
C GLY A 169 -21.06 -5.54 -5.01
N PHE A 170 -20.25 -4.59 -5.50
CA PHE A 170 -19.80 -3.40 -4.79
C PHE A 170 -20.88 -2.73 -3.93
N LYS A 171 -20.56 -2.52 -2.65
CA LYS A 171 -21.38 -1.78 -1.69
C LYS A 171 -20.56 -0.61 -1.17
N PRO A 172 -20.92 0.65 -1.51
CA PRO A 172 -20.20 1.79 -0.99
C PRO A 172 -20.36 1.86 0.54
N PRO A 173 -19.29 2.23 1.28
CA PRO A 173 -19.32 2.48 2.72
C PRO A 173 -20.32 3.58 3.10
N ASN A 174 -20.32 4.71 2.37
CA ASN A 174 -21.11 5.91 2.66
C ASN A 174 -20.81 6.51 4.05
N GLU A 175 -19.53 6.50 4.42
CA GLU A 175 -19.00 7.18 5.62
C GLU A 175 -18.89 8.69 5.40
N THR A 176 -18.58 9.11 4.17
CA THR A 176 -18.35 10.50 3.79
C THR A 176 -19.17 10.91 2.55
N ASP A 177 -19.50 12.20 2.44
CA ASP A 177 -20.09 12.77 1.21
C ASP A 177 -19.06 12.77 0.07
N MET A 178 -19.25 11.88 -0.90
CA MET A 178 -18.40 11.71 -2.08
C MET A 178 -18.96 12.43 -3.32
N THR A 179 -19.78 13.47 -3.13
CA THR A 179 -20.32 14.27 -4.24
C THR A 179 -19.21 15.06 -4.94
N LEU A 180 -19.08 14.89 -6.26
CA LEU A 180 -18.09 15.59 -7.08
C LEU A 180 -18.39 17.09 -7.14
N TYR A 181 -17.34 17.91 -7.06
CA TYR A 181 -17.42 19.34 -7.29
C TYR A 181 -17.72 19.63 -8.78
N ASP A 182 -18.67 20.54 -9.04
CA ASP A 182 -19.02 20.94 -10.41
C ASP A 182 -17.99 21.93 -10.97
N THR A 183 -17.18 21.47 -11.92
CA THR A 183 -16.12 22.27 -12.56
C THR A 183 -16.55 22.91 -13.89
N GLU A 184 -17.81 22.79 -14.32
CA GLU A 184 -18.26 23.26 -15.64
C GLU A 184 -18.02 24.77 -15.83
N ALA A 185 -18.26 25.58 -14.79
CA ALA A 185 -18.02 27.02 -14.85
C ALA A 185 -16.53 27.35 -15.04
N ILE A 186 -15.66 26.67 -14.29
CA ILE A 186 -14.20 26.85 -14.36
C ILE A 186 -13.68 26.47 -15.75
N ARG A 187 -14.08 25.31 -16.27
CA ARG A 187 -13.67 24.84 -17.61
C ARG A 187 -14.11 25.80 -18.72
N ARG A 188 -15.34 26.31 -18.67
CA ARG A 188 -15.83 27.32 -19.65
C ARG A 188 -15.04 28.63 -19.58
N ALA A 189 -14.68 29.08 -18.38
CA ALA A 189 -13.88 30.28 -18.18
C ALA A 189 -12.44 30.11 -18.67
N TRP A 190 -11.87 28.90 -18.53
CA TRP A 190 -10.58 28.54 -19.11
C TRP A 190 -10.60 28.58 -20.64
N GLU A 191 -11.55 27.86 -21.26
CA GLU A 191 -11.68 27.77 -22.72
C GLU A 191 -11.94 29.13 -23.38
N SER A 192 -12.72 30.00 -22.74
CA SER A 192 -13.05 31.33 -23.25
C SER A 192 -12.01 32.41 -22.92
N GLY A 193 -11.18 32.17 -21.89
CA GLY A 193 -10.30 33.19 -21.30
C GLY A 193 -11.03 34.25 -20.46
N ASP A 194 -12.36 34.14 -20.28
CA ASP A 194 -13.18 35.09 -19.54
C ASP A 194 -13.67 34.49 -18.21
N ALA A 195 -13.19 35.05 -17.10
CA ALA A 195 -13.58 34.66 -15.75
C ALA A 195 -14.78 35.45 -15.21
N ALA A 196 -15.41 36.31 -16.02
CA ALA A 196 -16.56 37.09 -15.58
C ALA A 196 -17.75 36.19 -15.21
N GLY A 197 -18.29 36.38 -14.00
CA GLY A 197 -19.47 35.65 -13.52
C GLY A 197 -19.17 34.35 -12.78
N LEU A 198 -17.88 33.98 -12.62
CA LEU A 198 -17.48 32.96 -11.66
C LEU A 198 -17.82 33.39 -10.23
N SER A 199 -18.10 32.39 -9.37
CA SER A 199 -18.08 32.62 -7.93
C SER A 199 -16.66 33.01 -7.48
N GLU A 200 -16.54 33.64 -6.31
CA GLU A 200 -15.21 33.95 -5.74
C GLU A 200 -14.36 32.68 -5.61
N ARG A 201 -14.98 31.60 -5.13
CA ARG A 201 -14.34 30.29 -5.00
C ARG A 201 -13.85 29.70 -6.33
N ASP A 202 -14.68 29.73 -7.37
CA ASP A 202 -14.30 29.25 -8.70
C ASP A 202 -13.21 30.13 -9.34
N ALA A 203 -13.25 31.43 -9.08
CA ALA A 203 -12.24 32.36 -9.56
C ALA A 203 -10.87 32.09 -8.91
N ASP A 204 -10.84 31.79 -7.61
CA ASP A 204 -9.62 31.41 -6.88
C ASP A 204 -9.09 30.06 -7.39
N ILE A 205 -9.96 29.06 -7.58
CA ILE A 205 -9.59 27.77 -8.18
C ILE A 205 -8.97 28.00 -9.57
N LEU A 206 -9.66 28.76 -10.44
CA LEU A 206 -9.17 29.01 -11.81
C LEU A 206 -7.84 29.76 -11.81
N ALA A 207 -7.68 30.75 -10.93
CA ALA A 207 -6.42 31.49 -10.82
C ALA A 207 -5.27 30.54 -10.44
N ARG A 208 -5.51 29.65 -9.46
CA ARG A 208 -4.49 28.70 -9.05
C ARG A 208 -4.21 27.64 -10.11
N CYS A 209 -5.22 27.14 -10.82
CA CYS A 209 -5.02 26.24 -11.97
C CYS A 209 -4.09 26.86 -13.03
N ARG A 210 -4.22 28.17 -13.32
CA ARG A 210 -3.34 28.87 -14.26
C ARG A 210 -1.89 28.88 -13.77
N GLU A 211 -1.68 29.20 -12.50
CA GLU A 211 -0.33 29.22 -11.91
C GLU A 211 0.34 27.84 -11.99
N VAL A 212 -0.40 26.79 -11.64
CA VAL A 212 0.11 25.41 -11.66
C VAL A 212 0.45 24.96 -13.09
N LEU A 213 -0.47 25.15 -14.03
CA LEU A 213 -0.24 24.73 -15.41
C LEU A 213 0.85 25.54 -16.11
N ASP A 214 1.00 26.83 -15.79
CA ASP A 214 2.13 27.65 -16.26
C ASP A 214 3.47 27.18 -15.65
N GLU A 215 3.45 26.56 -14.47
CA GLU A 215 4.63 26.05 -13.78
C GLU A 215 5.09 24.68 -14.31
N CYS A 216 4.17 23.71 -14.44
CA CYS A 216 4.53 22.32 -14.72
C CYS A 216 4.24 21.87 -16.16
N VAL A 217 3.42 22.57 -16.93
CA VAL A 217 3.07 22.20 -18.32
C VAL A 217 3.70 23.18 -19.31
N SER A 218 4.29 22.64 -20.39
CA SER A 218 4.91 23.42 -21.46
C SER A 218 4.49 22.95 -22.84
N ASP A 219 4.62 23.86 -23.81
CA ASP A 219 4.32 23.57 -25.22
C ASP A 219 5.12 22.37 -25.73
N GLY A 220 4.42 21.41 -26.35
CA GLY A 220 5.02 20.24 -26.97
C GLY A 220 5.17 19.02 -26.06
N MET A 221 4.76 19.09 -24.80
CA MET A 221 4.62 17.91 -23.95
C MET A 221 3.56 16.95 -24.51
N SER A 222 3.86 15.65 -24.51
CA SER A 222 2.86 14.61 -24.74
C SER A 222 1.85 14.56 -23.59
N ASP A 223 0.71 13.89 -23.80
CA ASP A 223 -0.30 13.78 -22.75
C ASP A 223 0.23 13.04 -21.52
N PHE A 224 1.06 12.01 -21.70
CA PHE A 224 1.80 11.35 -20.62
C PHE A 224 2.73 12.31 -19.87
N GLN A 225 3.45 13.19 -20.57
CA GLN A 225 4.35 14.15 -19.93
C GLN A 225 3.59 15.20 -19.12
N LYS A 226 2.41 15.62 -19.60
CA LYS A 226 1.53 16.54 -18.85
C LYS A 226 0.97 15.85 -17.60
N GLU A 227 0.48 14.62 -17.77
CA GLU A 227 -0.02 13.81 -16.66
C GLU A 227 1.03 13.68 -15.55
N LEU A 228 2.23 13.23 -15.91
CA LEU A 228 3.32 13.05 -14.94
C LEU A 228 3.67 14.37 -14.24
N ALA A 229 3.79 15.46 -14.99
CA ALA A 229 4.13 16.76 -14.40
C ALA A 229 3.03 17.31 -13.46
N ILE A 230 1.75 17.08 -13.80
CA ILE A 230 0.60 17.47 -12.96
C ILE A 230 0.52 16.57 -11.72
N HIS A 231 0.72 15.27 -11.90
CA HIS A 231 0.73 14.28 -10.83
C HIS A 231 1.80 14.61 -9.79
N ASP A 232 3.05 14.75 -10.22
CA ASP A 232 4.19 15.01 -9.33
C ASP A 232 4.02 16.34 -8.60
N TRP A 233 3.55 17.37 -9.29
CA TRP A 233 3.25 18.66 -8.68
C TRP A 233 2.18 18.52 -7.58
N LEU A 234 1.10 17.77 -7.85
CA LEU A 234 0.00 17.61 -6.91
C LEU A 234 0.43 16.82 -5.67
N VAL A 235 1.18 15.74 -5.86
CA VAL A 235 1.72 14.88 -4.80
C VAL A 235 2.75 15.62 -3.95
N GLU A 236 3.57 16.50 -4.55
CA GLU A 236 4.53 17.31 -3.80
C GLU A 236 3.86 18.48 -3.04
N TRP A 237 2.77 19.04 -3.60
CA TRP A 237 2.07 20.19 -3.04
C TRP A 237 1.05 19.83 -1.96
N GLY A 238 0.33 18.73 -2.15
CA GLY A 238 -0.78 18.30 -1.32
C GLY A 238 -0.33 17.79 0.05
N GLU A 239 -1.19 17.98 1.05
CA GLU A 239 -1.12 17.27 2.31
C GLU A 239 -2.48 16.62 2.61
N TYR A 240 -2.47 15.32 2.94
CA TYR A 240 -3.70 14.65 3.34
C TYR A 240 -4.33 15.32 4.57
N ASP A 241 -5.62 15.64 4.51
CA ASP A 241 -6.30 16.33 5.59
C ASP A 241 -6.64 15.42 6.77
N GLN A 242 -5.67 15.19 7.65
CA GLN A 242 -5.83 14.32 8.82
C GLN A 242 -6.84 14.82 9.86
N THR A 243 -7.27 16.08 9.79
CA THR A 243 -8.27 16.60 10.73
C THR A 243 -9.64 15.94 10.59
N VAL A 244 -9.86 15.17 9.52
CA VAL A 244 -11.04 14.29 9.41
C VAL A 244 -11.11 13.26 10.53
N TYR A 245 -9.99 12.91 11.17
CA TYR A 245 -9.96 12.01 12.33
C TYR A 245 -10.28 12.68 13.67
N ASP A 246 -10.31 14.01 13.71
CA ASP A 246 -10.53 14.76 14.94
C ASP A 246 -12.01 14.86 15.30
N ASP A 247 -12.93 14.57 14.36
CA ASP A 247 -14.37 14.73 14.54
C ASP A 247 -15.15 13.48 14.03
N PRO A 248 -16.19 13.02 14.75
CA PRO A 248 -16.98 11.84 14.38
C PRO A 248 -17.68 11.92 13.01
N ASP A 249 -17.97 13.13 12.53
CA ASP A 249 -18.63 13.36 11.24
C ASP A 249 -17.60 13.40 10.09
N HIS A 250 -16.31 13.17 10.38
CA HIS A 250 -15.20 13.18 9.42
C HIS A 250 -15.15 14.45 8.55
N ALA A 251 -15.61 15.59 9.11
CA ALA A 251 -15.78 16.81 8.34
C ALA A 251 -14.44 17.36 7.80
N GLY A 252 -13.40 17.34 8.64
CA GLY A 252 -12.09 17.92 8.36
C GLY A 252 -12.14 19.42 8.10
N ARG A 253 -11.09 19.95 7.47
CA ARG A 253 -10.98 21.36 7.06
C ARG A 253 -11.93 21.68 5.90
N GLU A 254 -12.41 22.93 5.87
CA GLU A 254 -13.33 23.39 4.83
C GLU A 254 -12.71 23.24 3.43
N GLY A 255 -13.46 22.62 2.52
CA GLY A 255 -13.04 22.42 1.14
C GLY A 255 -12.06 21.26 0.92
N ASN A 256 -11.75 20.45 1.94
CA ASN A 256 -10.86 19.28 1.82
C ASN A 256 -11.33 18.22 0.81
N ARG A 257 -12.59 18.29 0.31
CA ARG A 257 -13.15 17.35 -0.66
C ARG A 257 -13.20 17.89 -2.10
N ASP A 258 -12.69 19.09 -2.34
CA ASP A 258 -12.82 19.75 -3.64
C ASP A 258 -11.55 20.52 -4.03
N PRO A 259 -11.47 21.01 -5.29
CA PRO A 259 -10.25 21.65 -5.78
C PRO A 259 -9.83 22.91 -5.02
N TYR A 260 -10.73 23.57 -4.28
CA TYR A 260 -10.35 24.74 -3.51
C TYR A 260 -9.42 24.36 -2.35
N GLY A 261 -9.74 23.30 -1.60
CA GLY A 261 -8.90 22.83 -0.49
C GLY A 261 -7.50 22.48 -0.97
N MET A 262 -7.40 21.70 -2.05
CA MET A 262 -6.11 21.27 -2.59
C MET A 262 -5.30 22.43 -3.17
N LEU A 263 -5.89 23.21 -4.08
CA LEU A 263 -5.13 24.22 -4.82
C LEU A 263 -4.81 25.44 -3.95
N VAL A 264 -5.79 25.92 -3.18
CA VAL A 264 -5.67 27.15 -2.38
C VAL A 264 -5.23 26.86 -0.95
N GLY A 265 -5.79 25.81 -0.35
CA GLY A 265 -5.47 25.41 1.03
C GLY A 265 -4.18 24.60 1.16
N GLY A 266 -3.79 23.87 0.11
CA GLY A 266 -2.67 22.91 0.15
C GLY A 266 -3.03 21.61 0.86
N TYR A 267 -4.32 21.26 0.94
CA TYR A 267 -4.75 20.03 1.62
C TYR A 267 -6.06 19.46 1.09
N GLY A 268 -6.24 18.16 1.26
CA GLY A 268 -7.48 17.49 0.92
C GLY A 268 -7.51 16.04 1.37
N ILE A 269 -8.68 15.42 1.32
CA ILE A 269 -8.82 13.97 1.36
C ILE A 269 -8.82 13.42 -0.08
N CYS A 270 -8.96 12.11 -0.24
CA CYS A 270 -8.96 11.43 -1.54
C CYS A 270 -9.82 12.10 -2.61
N LEU A 271 -11.03 12.55 -2.26
CA LEU A 271 -11.91 13.25 -3.20
C LEU A 271 -11.34 14.60 -3.65
N GLY A 272 -10.69 15.33 -2.74
CA GLY A 272 -9.99 16.58 -3.05
C GLY A 272 -8.84 16.35 -4.03
N TYR A 273 -7.99 15.34 -3.77
CA TYR A 273 -6.91 14.95 -4.68
C TYR A 273 -7.46 14.58 -6.06
N ALA A 274 -8.41 13.64 -6.11
CA ALA A 274 -8.90 13.09 -7.37
C ALA A 274 -9.63 14.13 -8.24
N THR A 275 -10.46 14.98 -7.62
CA THR A 275 -11.18 16.04 -8.36
C THR A 275 -10.25 17.17 -8.80
N THR A 276 -9.20 17.47 -8.03
CA THR A 276 -8.18 18.46 -8.42
C THR A 276 -7.35 17.95 -9.59
N PHE A 277 -6.90 16.70 -9.51
CA PHE A 277 -6.15 16.06 -10.57
C PHE A 277 -6.97 16.04 -11.87
N GLN A 278 -8.22 15.57 -11.81
CA GLN A 278 -9.11 15.61 -12.97
C GLN A 278 -9.26 17.04 -13.54
N LEU A 279 -9.46 18.05 -12.69
CA LEU A 279 -9.59 19.43 -13.16
C LEU A 279 -8.33 19.89 -13.90
N LEU A 280 -7.14 19.70 -13.34
CA LEU A 280 -5.89 20.10 -13.98
C LEU A 280 -5.68 19.37 -15.32
N MET A 281 -6.00 18.07 -15.37
CA MET A 281 -5.93 17.26 -16.60
C MET A 281 -6.92 17.75 -17.68
N ASP A 282 -8.17 18.03 -17.30
CA ASP A 282 -9.18 18.58 -18.19
C ASP A 282 -8.74 19.92 -18.81
N LEU A 283 -8.11 20.78 -18.00
CA LEU A 283 -7.61 22.08 -18.45
C LEU A 283 -6.34 21.95 -19.31
N ALA A 284 -5.52 20.92 -19.08
CA ALA A 284 -4.37 20.54 -19.91
C ALA A 284 -4.74 19.78 -21.19
N GLY A 285 -6.03 19.48 -21.37
CA GLY A 285 -6.58 18.80 -22.53
C GLY A 285 -6.33 17.30 -22.56
N VAL A 286 -6.10 16.67 -21.41
CA VAL A 286 -5.93 15.22 -21.25
C VAL A 286 -7.19 14.65 -20.62
N GLU A 287 -7.78 13.64 -21.25
CA GLU A 287 -9.03 13.04 -20.78
C GLU A 287 -8.81 12.27 -19.47
N CYS A 288 -9.49 12.70 -18.41
CA CYS A 288 -9.37 12.14 -17.08
C CYS A 288 -10.77 12.06 -16.43
N ILE A 289 -11.02 11.01 -15.65
CA ILE A 289 -12.26 10.85 -14.87
C ILE A 289 -11.92 10.55 -13.41
N THR A 290 -12.79 10.98 -12.50
CA THR A 290 -12.75 10.58 -11.08
C THR A 290 -13.55 9.30 -10.92
N VAL A 291 -12.95 8.30 -10.27
CA VAL A 291 -13.63 7.08 -9.82
C VAL A 291 -13.98 7.26 -8.36
N VAL A 292 -15.26 7.16 -8.03
CA VAL A 292 -15.72 7.11 -6.63
C VAL A 292 -15.96 5.65 -6.28
N GLY A 293 -15.25 5.18 -5.27
CA GLY A 293 -15.24 3.78 -4.85
C GLY A 293 -15.05 3.66 -3.34
N ALA A 294 -14.36 2.60 -2.96
CA ALA A 294 -14.02 2.28 -1.59
C ALA A 294 -12.65 1.61 -1.53
N SER A 295 -12.15 1.50 -0.31
CA SER A 295 -10.94 0.78 0.03
C SER A 295 -11.18 -0.21 1.18
N PHE A 296 -10.21 -1.12 1.37
CA PHE A 296 -10.14 -2.06 2.49
C PHE A 296 -11.39 -2.93 2.64
N GLN A 297 -11.72 -3.71 1.61
CA GLN A 297 -12.92 -4.54 1.57
C GLN A 297 -14.23 -3.73 1.74
N SER A 298 -14.26 -2.53 1.15
CA SER A 298 -15.37 -1.59 1.24
C SER A 298 -15.73 -1.19 2.67
N THR A 299 -14.72 -1.00 3.52
CA THR A 299 -14.90 -0.41 4.85
C THR A 299 -14.55 1.07 4.92
N SER A 300 -13.98 1.68 3.87
CA SER A 300 -13.72 3.13 3.85
C SER A 300 -13.95 3.72 2.46
N ASP A 301 -14.57 4.90 2.37
CA ASP A 301 -14.81 5.55 1.07
C ASP A 301 -13.48 5.98 0.45
N HIS A 302 -13.36 5.86 -0.88
CA HIS A 302 -12.15 6.23 -1.58
C HIS A 302 -12.43 6.85 -2.95
N ALA A 303 -11.50 7.65 -3.45
CA ALA A 303 -11.58 8.23 -4.78
C ALA A 303 -10.19 8.37 -5.40
N TRP A 304 -10.11 8.04 -6.68
CA TRP A 304 -8.90 8.09 -7.51
C TRP A 304 -9.29 8.47 -8.94
N ASN A 305 -8.39 8.32 -9.91
CA ASN A 305 -8.63 8.71 -11.29
C ASN A 305 -8.36 7.60 -12.31
N MET A 306 -8.95 7.78 -13.50
CA MET A 306 -8.52 7.09 -14.71
C MET A 306 -8.20 8.12 -15.79
N VAL A 307 -7.06 7.93 -16.46
CA VAL A 307 -6.56 8.82 -17.50
C VAL A 307 -6.51 8.07 -18.83
N ARG A 308 -6.87 8.74 -19.92
CA ARG A 308 -6.79 8.17 -21.27
C ARG A 308 -5.59 8.69 -22.02
N LEU A 309 -4.61 7.81 -22.25
CA LEU A 309 -3.37 8.10 -22.96
C LEU A 309 -3.31 7.26 -24.23
N ASP A 310 -3.09 7.90 -25.38
CA ASP A 310 -3.07 7.25 -26.70
C ASP A 310 -4.29 6.36 -27.00
N GLY A 311 -5.44 6.71 -26.42
CA GLY A 311 -6.71 5.99 -26.61
C GLY A 311 -6.94 4.82 -25.63
N GLU A 312 -5.98 4.52 -24.78
CA GLU A 312 -6.07 3.45 -23.76
C GLU A 312 -6.25 4.05 -22.35
N TRP A 313 -6.92 3.32 -21.47
CA TRP A 313 -7.19 3.75 -20.09
C TRP A 313 -6.16 3.20 -19.11
N TYR A 314 -5.80 4.05 -18.16
CA TYR A 314 -4.89 3.77 -17.06
C TYR A 314 -5.52 4.25 -15.75
N CYS A 315 -5.28 3.55 -14.65
CA CYS A 315 -5.64 4.00 -13.31
C CYS A 315 -4.48 4.81 -12.71
N VAL A 316 -4.82 5.85 -11.95
CA VAL A 316 -3.87 6.65 -11.15
C VAL A 316 -4.51 7.06 -9.83
N ASP A 317 -3.77 6.93 -8.74
CA ASP A 317 -4.22 7.38 -7.41
C ASP A 317 -3.22 8.36 -6.79
N PRO A 318 -3.40 9.67 -7.03
CA PRO A 318 -2.56 10.70 -6.44
C PRO A 318 -2.60 10.75 -4.91
N THR A 319 -3.63 10.17 -4.28
CA THR A 319 -3.77 10.17 -2.81
C THR A 319 -2.87 9.13 -2.19
N TRP A 320 -2.88 7.90 -2.73
CA TRP A 320 -2.04 6.82 -2.21
C TRP A 320 -0.58 6.92 -2.70
N ASP A 321 -0.32 7.71 -3.75
CA ASP A 321 1.02 8.14 -4.15
C ASP A 321 1.56 9.32 -3.29
N ASP A 322 0.77 9.90 -2.37
CA ASP A 322 1.23 10.96 -1.46
C ASP A 322 2.24 10.43 -0.41
N PRO A 323 3.47 10.98 -0.35
CA PRO A 323 4.51 10.53 0.57
C PRO A 323 4.34 11.02 2.02
N SER A 324 3.28 11.78 2.33
CA SER A 324 3.03 12.36 3.67
C SER A 324 3.03 11.32 4.80
N GLY A 325 2.91 10.03 4.46
CA GLY A 325 3.03 8.88 5.36
C GLY A 325 4.41 8.43 5.82
N GLY A 326 5.40 9.32 5.87
CA GLY A 326 6.69 9.07 6.52
C GLY A 326 7.79 8.61 5.56
N ALA A 327 8.91 9.35 5.57
CA ALA A 327 10.13 9.01 4.83
C ALA A 327 11.31 9.94 5.18
N ALA A 328 11.42 10.43 6.43
CA ALA A 328 12.60 11.26 6.79
C ALA A 328 13.94 10.51 6.62
N TRP A 329 13.90 9.18 6.50
CA TRP A 329 15.05 8.29 6.36
C TRP A 329 15.06 7.45 5.07
N ALA A 330 14.02 7.52 4.22
CA ALA A 330 13.94 6.70 3.02
C ALA A 330 14.92 7.18 1.93
N SER A 331 15.42 6.24 1.11
CA SER A 331 16.27 6.60 -0.03
C SER A 331 15.46 7.34 -1.11
N PRO A 332 16.09 8.19 -1.94
CA PRO A 332 15.39 8.86 -3.04
C PRO A 332 14.67 7.88 -3.99
N SER A 333 15.23 6.70 -4.22
CA SER A 333 14.61 5.68 -5.07
C SER A 333 13.39 5.03 -4.41
N ALA A 334 13.41 4.86 -3.08
CA ALA A 334 12.24 4.36 -2.35
C ALA A 334 11.11 5.39 -2.33
N VAL A 335 11.45 6.68 -2.17
CA VAL A 335 10.47 7.78 -2.29
C VAL A 335 9.87 7.78 -3.69
N ALA A 336 10.68 7.73 -4.74
CA ALA A 336 10.18 7.76 -6.12
C ALA A 336 9.26 6.56 -6.45
N ARG A 337 9.58 5.35 -5.94
CA ARG A 337 8.71 4.18 -6.09
C ARG A 337 7.38 4.34 -5.37
N ARG A 338 7.41 4.91 -4.17
CA ARG A 338 6.21 5.18 -3.38
C ARG A 338 5.31 6.19 -4.09
N THR A 339 5.88 7.29 -4.56
CA THR A 339 5.10 8.36 -5.19
C THR A 339 4.65 8.05 -6.61
N HIS A 340 4.82 6.83 -7.10
CA HIS A 340 4.37 6.41 -8.42
C HIS A 340 3.87 4.96 -8.39
N ARG A 341 3.51 4.46 -7.21
CA ARG A 341 3.09 3.06 -7.03
C ARG A 341 1.79 2.80 -7.80
N TYR A 342 0.89 3.78 -7.77
CA TYR A 342 -0.39 3.72 -8.44
C TYR A 342 -0.39 4.49 -9.76
N PHE A 343 0.76 4.97 -10.24
CA PHE A 343 0.86 5.74 -11.46
C PHE A 343 0.75 4.86 -12.73
N ASN A 344 -0.34 5.06 -13.47
CA ASN A 344 -0.66 4.36 -14.71
C ASN A 344 -0.72 2.83 -14.61
N VAL A 345 -1.39 2.32 -13.57
CA VAL A 345 -1.60 0.89 -13.34
C VAL A 345 -2.90 0.39 -13.97
N THR A 346 -3.11 -0.93 -13.98
CA THR A 346 -4.34 -1.53 -14.53
C THR A 346 -5.46 -1.54 -13.49
N SER A 347 -6.71 -1.67 -13.95
CA SER A 347 -7.85 -1.93 -13.06
C SER A 347 -7.68 -3.25 -12.29
N ARG A 348 -6.95 -4.23 -12.84
CA ARG A 348 -6.60 -5.44 -12.08
C ARG A 348 -5.73 -5.10 -10.87
N ALA A 349 -4.64 -4.34 -11.10
CA ALA A 349 -3.74 -3.93 -10.02
C ALA A 349 -4.46 -3.13 -8.93
N MET A 350 -5.39 -2.24 -9.31
CA MET A 350 -6.21 -1.49 -8.34
C MET A 350 -7.06 -2.43 -7.45
N ARG A 351 -7.68 -3.47 -8.03
CA ARG A 351 -8.46 -4.46 -7.26
C ARG A 351 -7.57 -5.25 -6.29
N GLU A 352 -6.37 -5.62 -6.73
CA GLU A 352 -5.38 -6.34 -5.93
C GLU A 352 -4.83 -5.46 -4.78
N SER A 353 -4.77 -4.15 -4.98
CA SER A 353 -4.40 -3.16 -3.96
C SER A 353 -5.60 -2.61 -3.20
N ASP A 354 -6.58 -3.45 -2.89
CA ASP A 354 -7.71 -3.11 -2.02
C ASP A 354 -8.60 -1.94 -2.49
N HIS A 355 -8.60 -1.57 -3.77
CA HIS A 355 -9.60 -0.65 -4.32
C HIS A 355 -10.84 -1.42 -4.78
N GLN A 356 -12.03 -0.91 -4.47
CA GLN A 356 -13.30 -1.47 -4.93
C GLN A 356 -14.19 -0.38 -5.52
N TRP A 357 -14.88 -0.66 -6.63
CA TRP A 357 -15.83 0.26 -7.26
C TRP A 357 -16.90 -0.49 -8.05
N ASP A 358 -17.93 0.21 -8.50
CA ASP A 358 -18.86 -0.32 -9.50
C ASP A 358 -18.19 -0.36 -10.87
N GLU A 359 -17.71 -1.53 -11.28
CA GLU A 359 -17.00 -1.75 -12.55
C GLU A 359 -17.83 -1.37 -13.78
N THR A 360 -19.15 -1.33 -13.67
CA THR A 360 -20.02 -0.95 -14.79
C THR A 360 -20.12 0.57 -14.99
N SER A 361 -19.63 1.34 -14.02
CA SER A 361 -19.72 2.80 -14.01
C SER A 361 -18.55 3.51 -14.72
N VAL A 362 -17.44 2.80 -14.97
CA VAL A 362 -16.21 3.36 -15.55
C VAL A 362 -15.62 2.41 -16.62
N PRO A 363 -14.72 2.89 -17.50
CA PRO A 363 -13.97 2.03 -18.40
C PRO A 363 -13.06 1.04 -17.64
N GLU A 364 -12.63 -0.04 -18.30
CA GLU A 364 -11.60 -0.95 -17.76
C GLU A 364 -10.22 -0.51 -18.27
N ALA A 365 -9.26 -0.30 -17.36
CA ALA A 365 -7.87 -0.06 -17.69
C ALA A 365 -7.11 -1.38 -17.78
N THR A 366 -6.66 -1.73 -18.99
CA THR A 366 -5.88 -2.96 -19.26
C THR A 366 -4.49 -2.68 -19.81
N ALA A 367 -4.16 -1.41 -20.05
CA ALA A 367 -2.91 -1.02 -20.67
C ALA A 367 -1.80 -0.80 -19.63
N GLU A 368 -0.56 -1.05 -20.06
CA GLU A 368 0.64 -0.95 -19.20
C GLU A 368 1.74 -0.10 -19.83
N ALA A 369 1.53 0.44 -21.04
CA ALA A 369 2.57 1.09 -21.82
C ALA A 369 3.15 2.35 -21.15
N TYR A 370 2.32 3.03 -20.33
CA TYR A 370 2.69 4.23 -19.59
C TYR A 370 2.86 4.01 -18.08
N ARG A 371 2.80 2.75 -17.60
CA ARG A 371 3.12 2.42 -16.21
C ARG A 371 4.57 2.83 -15.91
N TRP A 372 4.79 3.53 -14.80
CA TRP A 372 6.11 3.97 -14.40
C TRP A 372 6.25 3.95 -12.88
N ASP A 373 7.34 3.39 -12.38
CA ASP A 373 7.63 3.18 -10.94
C ASP A 373 8.54 4.26 -10.34
N GLY A 374 8.64 5.43 -10.97
CA GLY A 374 9.50 6.52 -10.52
C GLY A 374 11.01 6.31 -10.75
N VAL A 375 11.48 5.10 -11.09
CA VAL A 375 12.93 4.79 -11.19
C VAL A 375 13.35 4.10 -12.49
N SER A 376 12.42 3.40 -13.14
CA SER A 376 12.64 2.76 -14.43
C SER A 376 12.77 3.80 -15.55
N LYS A 377 13.15 3.35 -16.75
CA LYS A 377 13.24 4.24 -17.89
C LYS A 377 11.85 4.78 -18.22
N LEU A 378 11.71 6.11 -18.27
CA LEU A 378 10.47 6.79 -18.62
C LEU A 378 9.86 6.24 -19.92
N PRO A 379 8.59 5.82 -19.90
CA PRO A 379 7.84 5.47 -21.10
C PRO A 379 7.94 6.52 -22.21
N GLY A 380 8.08 6.07 -23.45
CA GLY A 380 8.12 6.96 -24.61
C GLY A 380 9.39 7.81 -24.80
N THR A 381 10.45 7.60 -24.00
CA THR A 381 11.72 8.36 -24.09
C THR A 381 12.88 7.63 -24.77
#